data_AF-A0A820IK24-F1
#
_entry.id   AF-A0A820IK24-F1
#
_cell.length_a   1.000
_cell.length_b   1.000
_cell.length_c   1.000
_cell.angle_alpha   90.00
_cell.angle_beta   90.00
_cell.angle_gamma   90.00
#
_symmetry.space_group_name_H-M   'P 1'
#
loop_
_entity.id
_entity.type
_entity.pdbx_description
1 polymer ?
#
loop_
_entity_poly.entity_id
_entity_poly.type
_entity_poly.pdbx_seq_one_letter_code
_entity_poly.pdbx_strand_id
1 'polypeptide(L)'
;DRLSEKETDPTSIYEQWILAEEQDRVPTSIKQWKGVNLKDYQQRTHDLFPTLRYNMIVVNYFLNHFVFPREAKQFPHKLVASAWDLSSSLRSKIVTGFSGTNDTQLLLPVHIQQYDLPELQKTDAIVVNNLLQCGNESYQYLPFNTTSEDILNQIINYKKTISVILDVGALFIDGT
;
A
#
# COMPACT_ATOMS: atom_id res chain seq x y z
N ASP A 1 -3.56 9.55 24.65
CA ASP A 1 -2.14 9.77 24.99
C ASP A 1 -1.33 8.49 24.84
N ARG A 2 -0.91 8.17 23.60
CA ARG A 2 0.03 7.07 23.33
C ARG A 2 1.02 7.52 22.27
N LEU A 3 1.89 8.45 22.64
CA LEU A 3 3.21 8.55 22.02
C LEU A 3 3.99 7.32 22.51
N SER A 4 4.57 6.56 21.59
CA SER A 4 5.33 5.36 21.95
C SER A 4 6.58 5.76 22.76
N GLU A 5 7.04 4.90 23.67
CA GLU A 5 8.24 5.13 24.51
C GLU A 5 9.54 5.41 23.72
N LYS A 6 9.52 5.38 22.38
CA LYS A 6 10.63 5.74 21.49
C LYS A 6 10.71 7.22 21.09
N GLU A 7 9.74 8.08 21.46
CA GLU A 7 9.72 9.52 21.13
C GLU A 7 10.12 10.42 22.31
N THR A 8 11.21 10.11 23.01
CA THR A 8 11.51 10.73 24.31
C THR A 8 12.32 12.04 24.29
N ASP A 9 12.83 12.50 23.14
CA ASP A 9 13.54 13.79 23.09
C ASP A 9 12.97 14.75 22.02
N PRO A 10 12.17 15.75 22.44
CA PRO A 10 11.69 16.82 21.57
C PRO A 10 12.80 17.61 20.88
N THR A 11 13.98 17.70 21.52
CA THR A 11 15.13 18.43 20.96
C THR A 11 15.65 17.71 19.72
N SER A 12 15.93 16.41 19.83
CA SER A 12 16.37 15.58 18.71
C SER A 12 15.39 15.58 17.54
N ILE A 13 14.08 15.50 17.81
CA ILE A 13 13.05 15.53 16.75
C ILE A 13 13.05 16.89 16.05
N TYR A 14 13.09 17.98 16.82
CA TYR A 14 13.08 19.32 16.27
C TYR A 14 14.36 19.63 15.48
N GLU A 15 15.52 19.15 15.94
CA GLU A 15 16.78 19.28 15.22
C GLU A 15 16.72 18.63 13.83
N GLN A 16 16.06 17.47 13.70
CA GLN A 16 15.85 16.84 12.38
C GLN A 16 15.02 17.73 11.45
N TRP A 17 14.00 18.42 11.97
CA TRP A 17 13.19 19.34 11.17
C TRP A 17 14.03 20.50 10.65
N ILE A 18 14.86 21.09 11.52
CA ILE A 18 15.72 22.23 11.16
C ILE A 18 16.85 21.81 10.21
N LEU A 19 17.42 20.61 10.36
CA LEU A 19 18.47 20.11 9.46
C LEU A 19 17.99 19.89 8.02
N ALA A 20 16.68 19.65 7.83
CA ALA A 20 16.10 19.49 6.50
C ALA A 20 15.85 20.83 5.78
N GLU A 21 15.98 21.97 6.48
CA GLU A 21 15.83 23.30 5.90
C GLU A 21 17.18 23.89 5.45
N GLU A 22 17.11 24.84 4.52
CA GLU A 22 18.28 25.64 4.14
C GLU A 22 18.70 26.55 5.32
N GLN A 23 19.89 26.31 5.87
CA GLN A 23 20.35 26.93 7.13
C GLN A 23 20.43 28.46 7.10
N ASP A 24 20.61 29.05 5.91
CA ASP A 24 20.62 30.50 5.70
C ASP A 24 19.21 31.12 5.75
N ARG A 25 18.18 30.31 5.57
CA ARG A 25 16.76 30.74 5.60
C ARG A 25 16.08 30.48 6.94
N VAL A 26 16.74 29.81 7.89
CA VAL A 26 16.20 29.53 9.22
C VAL A 26 16.56 30.67 10.19
N PRO A 27 15.58 31.43 10.71
CA PRO A 27 15.82 32.48 11.70
C PRO A 27 16.48 31.93 12.98
N THR A 28 17.44 32.66 13.54
CA THR A 28 18.15 32.26 14.77
C THR A 28 17.20 32.02 15.95
N SER A 29 16.07 32.74 15.98
CA SER A 29 15.02 32.62 16.99
C SER A 29 14.42 31.20 17.07
N ILE A 30 14.43 30.44 15.96
CA ILE A 30 13.82 29.11 15.86
C ILE A 30 14.83 28.00 15.56
N LYS A 31 16.15 28.28 15.54
CA LYS A 31 17.19 27.26 15.25
C LYS A 31 17.26 26.14 16.29
N GLN A 32 16.80 26.40 17.50
CA GLN A 32 16.82 25.44 18.60
C GLN A 32 15.42 25.30 19.19
N TRP A 33 15.09 24.08 19.61
CA TRP A 33 13.81 23.77 20.24
C TRP A 33 13.46 24.73 21.39
N LYS A 34 14.44 25.04 22.25
CA LYS A 34 14.28 25.94 23.40
C LYS A 34 14.03 27.41 23.03
N GLY A 35 14.34 27.81 21.79
CA GLY A 35 14.07 29.16 21.28
C GLY A 35 12.62 29.35 20.82
N VAL A 36 11.89 28.26 20.59
CA VAL A 36 10.50 28.31 20.12
C VAL A 36 9.58 28.73 21.25
N ASN A 37 8.91 29.87 21.08
CA ASN A 37 7.93 30.41 21.99
C ASN A 37 6.56 30.52 21.30
N LEU A 38 5.69 29.55 21.55
CA LEU A 38 4.34 29.54 20.98
C LEU A 38 3.42 30.64 21.53
N LYS A 39 3.83 31.43 22.53
CA LYS A 39 3.08 32.62 22.98
C LYS A 39 3.46 33.86 22.19
N ASP A 40 4.63 33.87 21.58
CA ASP A 40 5.06 34.96 20.71
C ASP A 40 4.31 34.86 19.37
N TYR A 41 3.44 35.83 19.11
CA TYR A 41 2.68 35.88 17.86
C TYR A 41 3.60 36.19 16.66
N GLN A 42 4.57 37.09 16.84
CA GLN A 42 5.45 37.51 15.76
C GLN A 42 6.36 36.35 15.33
N GLN A 43 7.03 35.69 16.28
CA GLN A 43 7.86 34.54 15.99
C GLN A 43 7.07 33.42 15.30
N ARG A 44 5.85 33.11 15.77
CA ARG A 44 5.03 32.05 15.15
C ARG A 44 4.66 32.37 13.71
N THR A 45 4.17 33.58 13.47
CA THR A 45 3.57 33.96 12.18
C THR A 45 4.60 34.36 11.12
N HIS A 46 5.75 34.88 11.53
CA HIS A 46 6.78 35.36 10.62
C HIS A 46 8.00 34.44 10.52
N ASP A 47 8.34 33.70 11.58
CA ASP A 47 9.51 32.82 11.58
C ASP A 47 9.09 31.34 11.47
N LEU A 48 8.41 30.81 12.50
CA LEU A 48 8.20 29.38 12.68
C LEU A 48 7.34 28.75 11.57
N PHE A 49 6.12 29.26 11.36
CA PHE A 49 5.21 28.66 10.39
C PHE A 49 5.67 28.87 8.94
N PRO A 50 6.14 30.06 8.52
CA PRO A 50 6.65 30.24 7.16
C PRO A 50 7.85 29.36 6.85
N THR A 51 8.77 29.14 7.80
CA THR A 51 9.93 28.25 7.61
C THR A 51 9.51 26.78 7.50
N LEU A 52 8.62 26.29 8.37
CA LEU A 52 8.33 24.85 8.45
C LEU A 52 7.12 24.37 7.62
N ARG A 53 6.34 25.27 7.00
CA ARG A 53 5.07 24.91 6.32
C ARG A 53 5.20 23.93 5.14
N TYR A 54 6.38 23.82 4.54
CA TYR A 54 6.65 22.89 3.43
C TYR A 54 7.62 21.77 3.82
N ASN A 55 8.02 21.72 5.09
CA ASN A 55 8.90 20.69 5.60
C ASN A 55 8.17 19.35 5.67
N MET A 56 8.50 18.43 4.76
CA MET A 56 7.83 17.13 4.71
C MET A 56 8.04 16.27 5.95
N ILE A 57 9.13 16.49 6.72
CA ILE A 57 9.34 15.79 7.99
C ILE A 57 8.30 16.24 9.02
N VAL A 58 8.07 17.55 9.13
CA VAL A 58 7.05 18.14 10.01
C VAL A 58 5.65 17.69 9.60
N VAL A 59 5.34 17.75 8.30
CA VAL A 59 4.04 17.33 7.76
C VAL A 59 3.79 15.85 8.04
N ASN A 60 4.75 14.99 7.75
CA ASN A 60 4.64 13.55 8.02
C ASN A 60 4.52 13.27 9.52
N TYR A 61 5.27 13.99 10.36
CA TYR A 61 5.15 13.87 11.81
C TYR A 61 3.73 14.19 12.28
N PHE A 62 3.16 15.32 11.82
CA PHE A 62 1.80 15.71 12.15
C PHE A 62 0.77 14.68 11.69
N LEU A 63 0.88 14.23 10.44
CA LEU A 63 -0.03 13.23 9.88
C LEU A 63 0.04 11.91 10.66
N ASN A 64 1.24 11.39 10.92
CA ASN A 64 1.43 10.09 11.57
C ASN A 64 1.02 10.07 13.05
N HIS A 65 1.18 11.17 13.78
CA HIS A 65 0.94 11.18 15.23
C HIS A 65 -0.41 11.76 15.63
N PHE A 66 -0.99 12.66 14.83
CA PHE A 66 -2.23 13.34 15.19
C PHE A 66 -3.39 13.02 14.24
N VAL A 67 -3.15 12.97 12.93
CA VAL A 67 -4.22 12.78 11.95
C VAL A 67 -4.55 11.30 11.75
N PHE A 68 -3.60 10.49 11.28
CA PHE A 68 -3.84 9.10 10.93
C PHE A 68 -4.32 8.22 12.08
N PRO A 69 -3.80 8.33 13.32
CA PRO A 69 -4.28 7.50 14.42
C PRO A 69 -5.77 7.72 14.74
N ARG A 70 -6.30 8.91 14.42
CA ARG A 70 -7.69 9.29 14.65
C ARG A 70 -8.55 9.08 13.40
N GLU A 71 -8.12 9.61 12.27
CA GLU A 71 -8.91 9.73 11.05
C GLU A 71 -8.68 8.57 10.08
N ALA A 72 -7.48 7.98 10.05
CA ALA A 72 -7.18 6.81 9.21
C ALA A 72 -7.54 5.48 9.90
N LYS A 73 -7.96 5.51 11.17
CA LYS A 73 -8.50 4.34 11.88
C LYS A 73 -9.93 4.09 11.42
N GLN A 74 -10.05 3.57 10.20
CA GLN A 74 -11.31 3.51 9.45
C GLN A 74 -12.37 2.58 10.07
N PHE A 75 -12.03 1.77 11.08
CA PHE A 75 -12.97 0.84 11.71
C PHE A 75 -12.67 0.69 13.22
N PRO A 76 -13.42 1.35 14.14
CA PRO A 76 -13.27 1.16 15.59
C PRO A 76 -13.58 -0.29 16.02
N HIS A 77 -14.39 -0.99 15.21
CA HIS A 77 -14.60 -2.42 15.28
C HIS A 77 -14.31 -3.02 13.92
N LYS A 78 -13.37 -3.97 13.86
CA LYS A 78 -13.14 -4.75 12.64
C LYS A 78 -14.28 -5.74 12.50
N LEU A 79 -15.23 -5.49 11.61
CA LEU A 79 -16.15 -6.52 11.16
C LEU A 79 -15.33 -7.50 10.33
N VAL A 80 -14.81 -8.53 11.00
CA VAL A 80 -14.16 -9.65 10.33
C VAL A 80 -15.26 -10.62 9.94
N ALA A 81 -15.58 -10.64 8.65
CA ALA A 81 -16.27 -11.76 8.04
C ALA A 81 -15.30 -12.38 7.06
N SER A 82 -14.97 -13.64 7.27
CA SER A 82 -14.32 -14.47 6.27
C SER A 82 -15.35 -14.92 5.24
N ALA A 83 -14.89 -15.34 4.05
CA ALA A 83 -15.75 -16.00 3.08
C ALA A 83 -16.47 -17.23 3.69
N TRP A 84 -15.86 -17.88 4.68
CA TRP A 84 -16.45 -19.01 5.41
C TRP A 84 -17.61 -18.61 6.33
N ASP A 85 -17.61 -17.39 6.87
CA ASP A 85 -18.73 -16.88 7.67
C ASP A 85 -19.99 -16.62 6.81
N LEU A 86 -19.80 -16.39 5.51
CA LEU A 86 -20.89 -16.28 4.54
C LEU A 86 -21.50 -17.64 4.20
N SER A 87 -20.68 -18.69 4.17
CA SER A 87 -21.09 -20.08 3.99
C SER A 87 -21.30 -20.82 5.31
N SER A 88 -21.64 -20.11 6.39
CA SER A 88 -22.04 -20.78 7.62
C SER A 88 -23.42 -21.40 7.45
N SER A 89 -23.56 -22.68 7.80
CA SER A 89 -24.85 -23.40 7.82
C SER A 89 -25.86 -22.81 8.81
N LEU A 90 -25.41 -21.94 9.72
CA LEU A 90 -26.27 -21.16 10.62
C LEU A 90 -27.09 -20.10 9.87
N ARG A 91 -26.69 -19.73 8.65
CA ARG A 91 -27.49 -18.86 7.79
C ARG A 91 -28.51 -19.70 7.04
N SER A 92 -29.79 -19.36 7.16
CA SER A 92 -30.90 -20.03 6.48
C SER A 92 -30.95 -19.79 4.96
N LYS A 93 -29.88 -19.27 4.36
CA LYS A 93 -29.82 -18.89 2.94
C LYS A 93 -28.95 -19.88 2.19
N ILE A 94 -29.44 -20.33 1.04
CA ILE A 94 -28.69 -21.17 0.11
C ILE A 94 -27.51 -20.35 -0.40
N VAL A 95 -26.31 -20.90 -0.27
CA VAL A 95 -25.08 -20.34 -0.84
C VAL A 95 -24.76 -21.15 -2.08
N THR A 96 -24.60 -20.46 -3.20
CA THR A 96 -24.41 -21.07 -4.51
C THR A 96 -23.05 -20.65 -5.05
N GLY A 97 -22.28 -21.64 -5.51
CA GLY A 97 -21.06 -21.38 -6.27
C GLY A 97 -21.39 -21.00 -7.71
N PHE A 98 -20.44 -20.36 -8.39
CA PHE A 98 -20.51 -20.10 -9.83
C PHE A 98 -19.12 -20.30 -10.47
N SER A 99 -18.91 -19.75 -11.67
CA SER A 99 -17.66 -19.85 -12.44
C SER A 99 -16.40 -19.44 -11.68
N GLY A 100 -16.49 -18.48 -10.76
CA GLY A 100 -15.36 -18.06 -9.92
C GLY A 100 -14.96 -19.06 -8.83
N THR A 101 -15.78 -20.08 -8.56
CA THR A 101 -15.53 -21.11 -7.55
C THR A 101 -15.41 -22.51 -8.15
N ASN A 102 -15.25 -22.61 -9.48
CA ASN A 102 -15.17 -23.88 -10.20
C ASN A 102 -13.92 -24.68 -9.77
N ASP A 103 -12.74 -24.05 -9.87
CA ASP A 103 -11.45 -24.67 -9.50
C ASP A 103 -11.36 -25.09 -8.03
N THR A 104 -12.12 -24.40 -7.15
CA THR A 104 -12.09 -24.62 -5.70
C THR A 104 -13.32 -25.35 -5.19
N GLN A 105 -14.22 -25.82 -6.06
CA GLN A 105 -15.50 -26.44 -5.67
C GLN A 105 -15.31 -27.57 -4.64
N LEU A 106 -14.31 -28.42 -4.84
CA LEU A 106 -14.01 -29.55 -3.95
C LEU A 106 -13.52 -29.12 -2.56
N LEU A 107 -13.07 -27.88 -2.42
CA LEU A 107 -12.61 -27.29 -1.16
C LEU A 107 -13.76 -26.56 -0.44
N LEU A 108 -14.89 -26.30 -1.11
CA LEU A 108 -16.02 -25.59 -0.51
C LEU A 108 -16.80 -26.48 0.48
N PRO A 109 -17.53 -25.89 1.45
CA PRO A 109 -18.43 -26.64 2.31
C PRO A 109 -19.49 -27.40 1.50
N VAL A 110 -19.85 -28.59 1.97
CA VAL A 110 -20.77 -29.53 1.30
C VAL A 110 -22.15 -28.91 0.98
N HIS A 111 -22.60 -27.91 1.74
CA HIS A 111 -23.90 -27.27 1.52
C HIS A 111 -23.86 -26.16 0.45
N ILE A 112 -22.68 -25.80 -0.06
CA ILE A 112 -22.57 -24.92 -1.22
C ILE A 112 -22.84 -25.75 -2.47
N GLN A 113 -23.91 -25.41 -3.18
CA GLN A 113 -24.24 -26.06 -4.45
C GLN A 113 -23.64 -25.26 -5.60
N GLN A 114 -22.92 -25.93 -6.50
CA GLN A 114 -22.47 -25.29 -7.73
C GLN A 114 -23.65 -25.16 -8.72
N TYR A 115 -23.79 -23.99 -9.33
CA TYR A 115 -24.79 -23.73 -10.34
C TYR A 115 -24.14 -23.19 -11.62
N ASP A 116 -23.43 -24.09 -12.30
CA ASP A 116 -22.76 -23.76 -13.55
C ASP A 116 -23.77 -23.67 -14.69
N LEU A 117 -23.79 -22.52 -15.35
CA LEU A 117 -24.64 -22.28 -16.51
C LEU A 117 -24.09 -23.05 -17.73
N PRO A 118 -24.88 -23.87 -18.43
CA PRO A 118 -24.44 -24.61 -19.60
C PRO A 118 -23.77 -23.74 -20.67
N GLU A 119 -24.24 -22.49 -20.83
CA GLU A 119 -23.69 -21.53 -21.78
C GLU A 119 -22.23 -21.14 -21.45
N LEU A 120 -21.85 -21.22 -20.18
CA LEU A 120 -20.51 -20.85 -19.69
C LEU A 120 -19.53 -22.02 -19.66
N GLN A 121 -19.96 -23.27 -19.87
CA GLN A 121 -19.06 -24.43 -19.87
C GLN A 121 -17.94 -24.34 -20.91
N LYS A 122 -18.16 -23.58 -21.99
CA LYS A 122 -17.14 -23.36 -23.03
C LYS A 122 -16.03 -22.39 -22.60
N THR A 123 -16.24 -21.62 -21.54
CA THR A 123 -15.28 -20.58 -21.12
C THR A 123 -13.95 -21.17 -20.69
N ASP A 124 -13.94 -22.31 -19.99
CA ASP A 124 -12.72 -23.02 -19.61
C ASP A 124 -11.90 -23.44 -20.84
N ALA A 125 -12.57 -23.97 -21.86
CA ALA A 125 -11.93 -24.33 -23.13
C ALA A 125 -11.41 -23.09 -23.88
N ILE A 126 -12.10 -21.95 -23.79
CA ILE A 126 -11.64 -20.67 -24.36
C ILE A 126 -10.39 -20.18 -23.64
N VAL A 127 -10.30 -20.30 -22.31
CA VAL A 127 -9.09 -19.93 -21.54
C VAL A 127 -7.91 -20.77 -22.02
N VAL A 128 -8.06 -22.10 -22.11
CA VAL A 128 -7.00 -22.99 -22.62
C VAL A 128 -6.62 -22.62 -24.05
N ASN A 129 -7.61 -22.41 -24.93
CA ASN A 129 -7.36 -22.02 -26.32
C ASN A 129 -6.62 -20.68 -26.42
N ASN A 130 -6.94 -19.72 -25.54
CA ASN A 130 -6.23 -18.43 -25.46
C ASN A 130 -4.79 -18.62 -24.99
N LEU A 131 -4.55 -19.41 -23.94
CA LEU A 131 -3.20 -19.70 -23.44
C LEU A 131 -2.33 -20.37 -24.51
N LEU A 132 -2.92 -21.26 -25.31
CA LEU A 132 -2.21 -22.00 -26.37
C LEU A 132 -2.05 -21.24 -27.69
N GLN A 133 -2.48 -19.98 -27.79
CA GLN A 133 -2.24 -19.18 -29.00
C GLN A 133 -0.74 -18.99 -29.23
N CYS A 134 -0.30 -19.07 -30.49
CA CYS A 134 1.11 -18.91 -30.85
C CYS A 134 1.73 -17.58 -30.37
N GLY A 135 0.91 -16.54 -30.15
CA GLY A 135 1.35 -15.28 -29.56
C GLY A 135 1.92 -15.40 -28.14
N ASN A 136 1.51 -16.43 -27.40
CA ASN A 136 1.88 -16.68 -26.01
C ASN A 136 3.06 -17.67 -25.86
N GLU A 137 3.61 -18.18 -26.97
CA GLU A 137 4.74 -19.12 -26.94
C GLU A 137 6.06 -18.48 -26.49
N SER A 138 6.13 -17.14 -26.45
CA SER A 138 7.32 -16.42 -25.98
C SER A 138 7.20 -16.07 -24.51
N TYR A 139 8.11 -16.61 -23.70
CA TYR A 139 8.29 -16.20 -22.31
C TYR A 139 9.77 -15.86 -22.06
N GLN A 140 10.00 -14.97 -21.10
CA GLN A 140 11.32 -14.73 -20.52
C GLN A 140 11.19 -14.79 -19.01
N TYR A 141 12.17 -15.41 -18.36
CA TYR A 141 12.26 -15.45 -16.91
C TYR A 141 13.49 -14.67 -16.46
N LEU A 142 13.46 -14.22 -15.21
CA LEU A 142 14.56 -13.52 -14.57
C LEU A 142 15.25 -14.45 -13.56
N PRO A 143 16.59 -14.40 -13.43
CA PRO A 143 17.30 -15.09 -12.36
C PRO A 143 16.81 -14.68 -10.95
N PHE A 144 17.03 -15.53 -9.96
CA PHE A 144 16.59 -15.27 -8.58
C PHE A 144 17.24 -14.03 -7.93
N ASN A 145 18.46 -13.67 -8.33
CA ASN A 145 19.23 -12.54 -7.78
C ASN A 145 19.15 -11.29 -8.66
N THR A 146 18.05 -11.11 -9.39
CA THR A 146 17.86 -9.97 -10.30
C THR A 146 17.54 -8.72 -9.50
N THR A 147 18.26 -7.63 -9.77
CA THR A 147 17.98 -6.32 -9.14
C THR A 147 16.84 -5.61 -9.85
N SER A 148 16.22 -4.63 -9.19
CA SER A 148 15.19 -3.78 -9.80
C SER A 148 15.66 -3.12 -11.10
N GLU A 149 16.93 -2.72 -11.18
CA GLU A 149 17.56 -2.17 -12.38
C GLU A 149 17.66 -3.19 -13.52
N ASP A 150 18.02 -4.44 -13.23
CA ASP A 150 18.07 -5.51 -14.22
C ASP A 150 16.68 -5.79 -14.83
N ILE A 151 15.63 -5.77 -14.00
CA ILE A 151 14.24 -5.94 -14.45
C ILE A 151 13.86 -4.81 -15.41
N LEU A 152 14.11 -3.57 -15.02
CA LEU A 152 13.81 -2.39 -15.84
C LEU A 152 14.57 -2.43 -17.17
N ASN A 153 15.86 -2.77 -17.11
CA ASN A 153 16.70 -2.92 -18.30
C ASN A 153 16.15 -4.01 -19.23
N GLN A 154 15.65 -5.12 -18.71
CA GLN A 154 15.08 -6.18 -19.52
C GLN A 154 13.75 -5.76 -20.18
N ILE A 155 12.90 -5.00 -19.46
CA ILE A 155 11.65 -4.45 -19.99
C ILE A 155 11.94 -3.46 -21.13
N ILE A 156 12.87 -2.52 -20.91
CA ILE A 156 13.25 -1.49 -21.90
C ILE A 156 13.83 -2.12 -23.16
N ASN A 157 14.70 -3.13 -23.00
CA ASN A 157 15.38 -3.80 -24.10
C ASN A 157 14.56 -4.96 -24.71
N TYR A 158 13.31 -5.14 -24.30
CA TYR A 158 12.48 -6.20 -24.82
C TYR A 158 12.20 -6.01 -26.32
N LYS A 159 12.31 -7.08 -27.11
CA LYS A 159 12.30 -7.02 -28.58
C LYS A 159 10.97 -6.51 -29.18
N LYS A 160 9.87 -6.60 -28.44
CA LYS A 160 8.54 -6.17 -28.88
C LYS A 160 8.07 -5.02 -28.00
N THR A 161 7.20 -4.17 -28.54
CA THR A 161 6.56 -3.11 -27.75
C THR A 161 5.66 -3.72 -26.68
N ILE A 162 5.97 -3.46 -25.41
CA ILE A 162 5.12 -3.83 -24.27
C ILE A 162 4.01 -2.80 -24.17
N SER A 163 2.75 -3.23 -24.33
CA SER A 163 1.58 -2.34 -24.26
C SER A 163 0.97 -2.27 -22.87
N VAL A 164 1.15 -3.32 -22.07
CA VAL A 164 0.56 -3.48 -20.73
C VAL A 164 1.57 -4.18 -19.83
N ILE A 165 1.72 -3.68 -18.60
CA ILE A 165 2.42 -4.35 -17.51
C ILE A 165 1.38 -4.69 -16.45
N LEU A 166 1.33 -5.95 -16.03
CA LEU A 166 0.41 -6.44 -15.01
C LEU A 166 1.21 -6.79 -13.75
N ASP A 167 0.92 -6.09 -12.65
CA ASP A 167 1.46 -6.42 -11.32
C ASP A 167 0.46 -7.29 -10.56
N VAL A 168 0.91 -8.45 -10.11
CA VAL A 168 0.12 -9.38 -9.28
C VAL A 168 0.30 -9.12 -7.78
N GLY A 169 0.90 -7.98 -7.41
CA GLY A 169 1.27 -7.61 -6.04
C GLY A 169 2.68 -8.06 -5.67
N ALA A 170 3.59 -8.12 -6.64
CA ALA A 170 4.97 -8.50 -6.40
C ALA A 170 5.74 -7.30 -5.81
N LEU A 171 6.36 -7.49 -4.64
CA LEU A 171 7.24 -6.48 -4.06
C LEU A 171 8.65 -6.64 -4.64
N PHE A 172 9.05 -5.72 -5.51
CA PHE A 172 10.41 -5.61 -6.03
C PHE A 172 11.25 -4.76 -5.08
N ILE A 173 11.83 -5.39 -4.06
CA ILE A 173 12.81 -4.76 -3.19
C ILE A 173 14.18 -5.37 -3.45
N ASP A 174 15.15 -4.51 -3.74
CA ASP A 174 16.55 -4.92 -3.72
C ASP A 174 16.90 -5.25 -2.26
N GLY A 175 17.22 -6.51 -1.99
CA GLY A 175 17.68 -6.92 -0.67
C GLY A 175 18.99 -6.19 -0.36
N THR A 176 18.96 -5.26 0.59
CA THR A 176 20.16 -4.74 1.26
C THR A 176 20.75 -5.78 2.18
#